data_AF-A0A4P6ATD2-F1
#
_entry.id   AF-A0A4P6ATD2-F1
#
_cell.length_a   1.000
_cell.length_b   1.000
_cell.length_c   1.000
_cell.angle_alpha   90.00
_cell.angle_beta   90.00
_cell.angle_gamma   90.00
#
_symmetry.space_group_name_H-M   'P 1'
#
loop_
_entity.id
_entity.type
_entity.pdbx_description
1 polymer ?
#
loop_
_entity_poly.entity_id
_entity_poly.type
_entity_poly.pdbx_seq_one_letter_code
_entity_poly.pdbx_strand_id
1 'polypeptide(L)'
;MEKSQFEALFKEEIVSKSGFQQSGLSVYFKNEMHTVALLRLGGRMAVSGGIAHVLCCRHSFLRNTDETVPEELDTEVFSYPLKIKPTEVNRGFFGLDIKYTSTNLHYDFEVFTYSDKNEDEVKRYLATLSKSLDSVKDWFIHQSPSKLATQILSNGTGAWIEKIWIEDYEKMAV
;
A
#
# COMPACT_ATOMS: atom_id res chain seq x y z
N MET A 1 -0.58 -20.75 -14.48
CA MET A 1 0.81 -20.75 -13.96
C MET A 1 0.87 -21.31 -12.56
N GLU A 2 1.93 -22.06 -12.21
CA GLU A 2 2.15 -22.55 -10.84
C GLU A 2 2.61 -21.44 -9.89
N LYS A 3 2.32 -21.58 -8.60
CA LYS A 3 2.66 -20.56 -7.59
C LYS A 3 4.16 -20.23 -7.59
N SER A 4 5.04 -21.24 -7.62
CA SER A 4 6.49 -21.02 -7.59
C SER A 4 6.99 -20.21 -8.78
N GLN A 5 6.42 -20.43 -9.96
CA GLN A 5 6.72 -19.65 -11.17
C GLN A 5 6.26 -18.20 -11.01
N PHE A 6 5.05 -17.99 -10.48
CA PHE A 6 4.54 -16.65 -10.20
C PHE A 6 5.42 -15.90 -9.19
N GLU A 7 5.82 -16.52 -8.09
CA GLU A 7 6.68 -15.88 -7.07
C GLU A 7 8.06 -15.51 -7.64
N ALA A 8 8.61 -16.32 -8.54
CA ALA A 8 9.87 -16.01 -9.23
C ALA A 8 9.72 -14.75 -10.11
N LEU A 9 8.65 -14.68 -10.92
CA LEU A 9 8.36 -13.51 -11.74
C LEU A 9 8.04 -12.27 -10.91
N PHE A 10 7.29 -12.42 -9.82
CA PHE A 10 6.99 -11.31 -8.91
C PHE A 10 8.27 -10.72 -8.33
N LYS A 11 9.21 -11.56 -7.88
CA LYS A 11 10.51 -11.11 -7.39
C LYS A 11 11.32 -10.40 -8.47
N GLU A 12 11.36 -10.95 -9.68
CA GLU A 12 12.08 -10.35 -10.81
C GLU A 12 11.51 -8.99 -11.24
N GLU A 13 10.18 -8.90 -11.39
CA GLU A 13 9.52 -7.72 -11.97
C GLU A 13 9.24 -6.61 -10.96
N ILE A 14 9.04 -6.95 -9.69
CA ILE A 14 8.73 -5.97 -8.64
C ILE A 14 9.97 -5.70 -7.79
N VAL A 15 10.52 -6.72 -7.12
CA VAL A 15 11.57 -6.52 -6.11
C VAL A 15 12.88 -6.08 -6.75
N SER A 16 13.34 -6.80 -7.78
CA SER A 16 14.65 -6.52 -8.38
C SER A 16 14.71 -5.24 -9.20
N LYS A 17 13.55 -4.76 -9.70
CA LYS A 17 13.47 -3.59 -10.59
C LYS A 17 13.06 -2.30 -9.87
N SER A 18 12.67 -2.38 -8.60
CA SER A 18 12.20 -1.22 -7.85
C SER A 18 13.08 -0.94 -6.62
N GLY A 19 12.95 0.26 -6.05
CA GLY A 19 13.58 0.60 -4.77
C GLY A 19 12.87 -0.01 -3.55
N PHE A 20 12.01 -1.01 -3.74
CA PHE A 20 11.24 -1.64 -2.67
C PHE A 20 11.98 -2.87 -2.11
N GLN A 21 11.87 -3.05 -0.80
CA GLN A 21 12.35 -4.18 -0.05
C GLN A 21 11.24 -5.22 0.09
N GLN A 22 11.61 -6.50 0.22
CA GLN A 22 10.64 -7.58 0.44
C GLN A 22 10.55 -7.92 1.93
N SER A 23 9.33 -8.06 2.45
CA SER A 23 9.05 -8.62 3.77
C SER A 23 7.95 -9.68 3.65
N GLY A 24 8.34 -10.95 3.82
CA GLY A 24 7.47 -12.09 3.52
C GLY A 24 6.99 -12.07 2.06
N LEU A 25 5.67 -12.00 1.87
CA LEU A 25 5.05 -11.90 0.55
C LEU A 25 4.82 -10.45 0.10
N SER A 26 4.93 -9.50 1.03
CA SER A 26 4.70 -8.08 0.76
C SER A 26 5.99 -7.38 0.33
N VAL A 27 5.86 -6.22 -0.31
CA VAL A 27 7.00 -5.36 -0.64
C VAL A 27 6.75 -3.94 -0.16
N TYR A 28 7.79 -3.22 0.22
CA TYR A 28 7.66 -1.88 0.77
C TYR A 28 8.88 -1.01 0.52
N PHE A 29 8.63 0.29 0.43
CA PHE A 29 9.61 1.35 0.48
C PHE A 29 9.43 2.06 1.83
N LYS A 30 10.53 2.32 2.54
CA LYS A 30 10.53 3.08 3.79
C LYS A 30 11.73 4.01 3.82
N ASN A 31 11.49 5.28 4.14
CA ASN A 31 12.51 6.22 4.56
C ASN A 31 12.10 6.82 5.93
N GLU A 32 12.83 7.84 6.40
CA GLU A 32 12.57 8.50 7.69
C GLU A 32 11.14 9.03 7.83
N MET A 33 10.49 9.44 6.73
CA MET A 33 9.21 10.14 6.75
C MET A 33 8.06 9.36 6.14
N HIS A 34 8.30 8.47 5.18
CA HIS A 34 7.30 7.86 4.32
C HIS A 34 7.49 6.35 4.25
N THR A 35 6.37 5.64 4.33
CA THR A 35 6.27 4.21 4.05
C THR A 35 5.20 3.98 2.99
N VAL A 36 5.58 3.27 1.93
CA VAL A 36 4.69 2.82 0.85
C VAL A 36 4.82 1.31 0.74
N ALA A 37 3.73 0.58 0.82
CA ALA A 37 3.74 -0.88 0.83
C ALA A 37 2.72 -1.47 -0.14
N LEU A 38 3.09 -2.55 -0.83
CA LEU A 38 2.16 -3.48 -1.44
C LEU A 38 1.98 -4.65 -0.49
N LEU A 39 0.86 -4.66 0.23
CA LEU A 39 0.55 -5.71 1.17
C LEU A 39 -0.18 -6.85 0.45
N ARG A 40 0.38 -8.07 0.51
CA ARG A 40 -0.32 -9.28 0.06
C ARG A 40 -1.19 -9.81 1.19
N LEU A 41 -2.49 -9.89 0.90
CA LEU A 41 -3.52 -10.28 1.85
C LEU A 41 -3.62 -11.80 1.94
N GLY A 42 -3.70 -12.31 3.17
CA GLY A 42 -3.90 -13.72 3.49
C GLY A 42 -5.26 -14.01 4.12
N GLY A 43 -5.35 -15.13 4.83
CA GLY A 43 -6.53 -15.51 5.60
C GLY A 43 -7.80 -15.59 4.75
N ARG A 44 -8.86 -14.88 5.16
CA ARG A 44 -10.15 -14.86 4.46
C ARG A 44 -10.09 -14.24 3.05
N MET A 45 -9.04 -13.47 2.76
CA MET A 45 -8.82 -12.85 1.45
C MET A 45 -7.93 -13.70 0.54
N ALA A 46 -7.41 -14.83 1.00
CA ALA A 46 -6.56 -15.69 0.19
C ALA A 46 -7.36 -16.29 -0.97
N VAL A 47 -6.78 -16.25 -2.18
CA VAL A 47 -7.39 -16.78 -3.40
C VAL A 47 -6.50 -17.89 -3.97
N SER A 48 -7.07 -19.07 -4.19
CA SER A 48 -6.35 -20.17 -4.83
C SER A 48 -5.95 -19.79 -6.25
N GLY A 49 -4.68 -20.01 -6.61
CA GLY A 49 -4.18 -19.64 -7.94
C GLY A 49 -4.10 -18.14 -8.20
N GLY A 50 -4.17 -17.30 -7.15
CA GLY A 50 -4.16 -15.85 -7.27
C GLY A 50 -3.49 -15.14 -6.10
N ILE A 51 -3.48 -13.82 -6.18
CA ILE A 51 -3.05 -12.92 -5.11
C ILE A 51 -4.14 -11.90 -4.83
N ALA A 52 -4.41 -11.67 -3.54
CA ALA A 52 -5.15 -10.51 -3.08
C ALA A 52 -4.15 -9.49 -2.51
N HIS A 53 -4.25 -8.22 -2.87
CA HIS A 53 -3.27 -7.21 -2.46
C HIS A 53 -3.82 -5.79 -2.50
N VAL A 54 -3.19 -4.91 -1.73
CA VAL A 54 -3.55 -3.49 -1.60
C VAL A 54 -2.29 -2.65 -1.49
N LEU A 55 -2.29 -1.46 -2.11
CA LEU A 55 -1.24 -0.47 -1.91
C LEU A 55 -1.59 0.40 -0.72
N CYS A 56 -0.65 0.53 0.21
CA CYS A 56 -0.83 1.27 1.43
C CYS A 56 0.22 2.36 1.57
N CYS A 57 -0.18 3.54 2.06
CA CYS A 57 0.75 4.63 2.35
C CYS A 57 0.52 5.18 3.75
N ARG A 58 1.61 5.45 4.45
CA ARG A 58 1.61 6.08 5.78
C ARG A 58 2.89 6.89 5.96
N HIS A 59 2.84 7.90 6.80
CA HIS A 59 4.08 8.48 7.29
C HIS A 59 4.75 7.52 8.28
N SER A 60 6.07 7.39 8.22
CA SER A 60 6.85 6.37 8.94
C SER A 60 6.79 6.53 10.46
N PHE A 61 6.56 7.76 10.96
CA PHE A 61 6.48 8.06 12.40
C PHE A 61 5.12 7.75 13.03
N LEU A 62 4.10 7.41 12.24
CA LEU A 62 2.79 7.09 12.79
C LEU A 62 2.88 5.83 13.64
N ARG A 63 2.09 5.75 14.71
CA ARG A 63 1.85 4.51 15.44
C ARG A 63 0.91 3.58 14.66
N ASN A 64 1.09 2.28 14.86
CA ASN A 64 0.20 1.23 14.36
C ASN A 64 -0.97 0.95 15.33
N THR A 65 -1.71 -0.13 15.10
CA THR A 65 -2.83 -0.56 15.96
C THR A 65 -2.43 -1.11 17.34
N ASP A 66 -1.14 -1.26 17.64
CA ASP A 66 -0.66 -1.58 19.00
C ASP A 66 -0.05 -0.35 19.70
N GLU A 67 -0.25 0.84 19.12
CA GLU A 67 0.26 2.12 19.59
C GLU A 67 1.79 2.26 19.58
N THR A 68 2.50 1.45 18.80
CA THR A 68 3.95 1.59 18.59
C THR A 68 4.28 2.08 17.19
N VAL A 69 5.40 2.79 17.05
CA VAL A 69 5.94 3.14 15.73
C VAL A 69 6.69 1.91 15.21
N PRO A 70 6.27 1.30 14.09
CA PRO A 70 6.89 0.07 13.63
C PRO A 70 8.31 0.33 13.13
N GLU A 71 9.28 -0.43 13.64
CA GLU A 71 10.67 -0.40 13.14
C GLU A 71 10.78 -1.01 11.74
N GLU A 72 10.02 -2.08 11.49
CA GLU A 72 9.94 -2.78 10.20
C GLU A 72 8.64 -2.46 9.43
N LEU A 73 8.32 -3.28 8.43
CA LEU A 73 7.04 -3.23 7.73
C LEU A 73 5.91 -3.71 8.66
N ASP A 74 4.92 -2.86 8.88
CA ASP A 74 3.65 -3.25 9.46
C ASP A 74 2.75 -3.90 8.40
N THR A 75 2.32 -5.14 8.62
CA THR A 75 1.49 -5.87 7.66
C THR A 75 -0.01 -5.69 7.90
N GLU A 76 -0.40 -5.00 8.98
CA GLU A 76 -1.78 -4.68 9.27
C GLU A 76 -2.26 -3.51 8.41
N VAL A 77 -3.14 -3.79 7.45
CA VAL A 77 -3.70 -2.78 6.53
C VAL A 77 -4.36 -1.63 7.30
N PHE A 78 -4.96 -1.92 8.45
CA PHE A 78 -5.65 -0.94 9.29
C PHE A 78 -4.73 0.13 9.87
N SER A 79 -3.42 -0.12 9.94
CA SER A 79 -2.43 0.85 10.39
C SER A 79 -2.08 1.91 9.35
N TYR A 80 -2.63 1.83 8.14
CA TYR A 80 -2.32 2.74 7.04
C TYR A 80 -3.49 3.69 6.76
N PRO A 81 -3.27 5.02 6.82
CA PRO A 81 -4.31 5.98 6.46
C PRO A 81 -4.78 5.83 5.01
N LEU A 82 -3.86 5.69 4.06
CA LEU A 82 -4.18 5.56 2.64
C LEU A 82 -4.11 4.11 2.20
N LYS A 83 -5.17 3.65 1.54
CA LYS A 83 -5.31 2.30 0.97
C LYS A 83 -5.85 2.46 -0.45
N ILE A 84 -5.14 1.90 -1.41
CA ILE A 84 -5.32 2.18 -2.83
C ILE A 84 -5.35 0.84 -3.57
N LYS A 85 -6.32 0.70 -4.47
CA LYS A 85 -6.33 -0.41 -5.41
C LYS A 85 -5.34 -0.12 -6.54
N PRO A 86 -4.33 -0.98 -6.80
CA PRO A 86 -3.31 -0.69 -7.81
C PRO A 86 -3.85 -0.30 -9.18
N THR A 87 -4.92 -0.94 -9.65
CA THR A 87 -5.58 -0.62 -10.92
C THR A 87 -6.20 0.77 -11.01
N GLU A 88 -6.38 1.48 -9.91
CA GLU A 88 -6.91 2.85 -9.89
C GLU A 88 -5.84 3.92 -10.09
N VAL A 89 -4.57 3.57 -9.84
CA VAL A 89 -3.42 4.47 -9.95
C VAL A 89 -3.25 5.04 -11.36
N ASN A 90 -3.49 4.22 -12.39
CA ASN A 90 -3.22 4.57 -13.79
C ASN A 90 -4.46 5.07 -14.57
N ARG A 91 -5.58 5.37 -13.91
CA ARG A 91 -6.85 5.71 -14.60
C ARG A 91 -7.02 7.19 -14.94
N GLY A 92 -6.14 8.08 -14.49
CA GLY A 92 -6.30 9.54 -14.63
C GLY A 92 -5.46 10.18 -15.74
N PHE A 93 -6.09 11.06 -16.55
CA PHE A 93 -5.41 11.94 -17.52
C PHE A 93 -4.68 13.13 -16.86
N PHE A 94 -5.03 13.45 -15.59
CA PHE A 94 -4.58 14.64 -14.84
C PHE A 94 -3.65 14.33 -13.66
N GLY A 95 -3.02 13.15 -13.64
CA GLY A 95 -2.15 12.73 -12.54
C GLY A 95 -2.91 12.12 -11.35
N LEU A 96 -2.15 11.63 -10.38
CA LEU A 96 -2.66 10.98 -9.16
C LEU A 96 -3.23 12.00 -8.17
N ASP A 97 -4.53 11.92 -7.88
CA ASP A 97 -5.21 12.67 -6.81
C ASP A 97 -5.83 11.71 -5.79
N ILE A 98 -4.99 11.08 -4.96
CA ILE A 98 -5.44 10.21 -3.87
C ILE A 98 -5.82 11.09 -2.67
N LYS A 99 -7.04 10.88 -2.15
CA LYS A 99 -7.55 11.54 -0.95
C LYS A 99 -7.85 10.52 0.13
N TYR A 100 -7.59 10.89 1.37
CA TYR A 100 -8.04 10.09 2.50
C TYR A 100 -9.58 9.95 2.47
N THR A 101 -10.02 8.70 2.59
CA THR A 101 -11.41 8.30 2.83
C THR A 101 -11.40 7.27 3.95
N SER A 102 -12.37 7.34 4.85
CA SER A 102 -12.42 6.41 5.99
C SER A 102 -12.72 5.00 5.50
N THR A 103 -11.68 4.17 5.51
CA THR A 103 -11.68 2.77 5.04
C THR A 103 -11.18 1.83 6.13
N ASN A 104 -11.40 2.19 7.39
CA ASN A 104 -10.86 1.48 8.56
C ASN A 104 -11.47 0.09 8.75
N LEU A 105 -12.68 -0.16 8.27
CA LEU A 105 -13.34 -1.48 8.34
C LEU A 105 -13.60 -2.07 6.95
N HIS A 106 -13.63 -1.23 5.93
CA HIS A 106 -13.96 -1.59 4.56
C HIS A 106 -13.01 -0.85 3.63
N TYR A 107 -12.01 -1.56 3.11
CA TYR A 107 -11.09 -1.07 2.12
C TYR A 107 -11.15 -1.95 0.88
N ASP A 108 -10.98 -1.32 -0.28
CA ASP A 108 -10.85 -2.04 -1.53
C ASP A 108 -9.46 -2.64 -1.67
N PHE A 109 -9.41 -3.79 -2.34
CA PHE A 109 -8.17 -4.47 -2.70
C PHE A 109 -8.34 -5.11 -4.08
N GLU A 110 -7.23 -5.53 -4.65
CA GLU A 110 -7.17 -6.15 -5.96
C GLU A 110 -6.93 -7.65 -5.84
N VAL A 111 -7.65 -8.41 -6.66
CA VAL A 111 -7.42 -9.84 -6.84
C VAL A 111 -6.91 -10.07 -8.26
N PHE A 112 -5.75 -10.71 -8.37
CA PHE A 112 -5.20 -11.15 -9.63
C PHE A 112 -5.03 -12.67 -9.61
N THR A 113 -5.77 -13.37 -10.47
CA THR A 113 -5.66 -14.82 -10.66
C THR A 113 -4.60 -15.10 -11.73
N TYR A 114 -3.52 -15.78 -11.36
CA TYR A 114 -2.42 -16.15 -12.25
C TYR A 114 -2.50 -17.61 -12.72
N SER A 115 -3.32 -18.46 -12.08
CA SER A 115 -3.41 -19.89 -12.39
C SER A 115 -3.89 -20.16 -13.82
N ASP A 116 -4.77 -19.32 -14.35
CA ASP A 116 -5.33 -19.41 -15.71
C ASP A 116 -4.58 -18.54 -16.74
N LYS A 117 -3.51 -17.84 -16.33
CA LYS A 117 -2.73 -16.95 -17.17
C LYS A 117 -1.45 -17.60 -17.67
N ASN A 118 -1.04 -17.19 -18.86
CA ASN A 118 0.29 -17.48 -19.39
C ASN A 118 1.33 -16.51 -18.81
N GLU A 119 2.61 -16.78 -19.07
CA GLU A 119 3.72 -15.99 -18.55
C GLU A 119 3.70 -14.53 -19.00
N ASP A 120 3.39 -14.26 -20.27
CA ASP A 120 3.36 -12.90 -20.82
C ASP A 120 2.24 -12.06 -20.23
N GLU A 121 1.09 -12.65 -19.93
CA GLU A 121 -0.01 -12.00 -19.21
C GLU A 121 0.40 -11.63 -17.79
N VAL A 122 1.04 -12.54 -17.07
CA VAL A 122 1.54 -12.29 -15.71
C VAL A 122 2.62 -11.21 -15.72
N LYS A 123 3.59 -11.26 -16.65
CA LYS A 123 4.63 -10.23 -16.77
C LYS A 123 4.06 -8.85 -17.05
N ARG A 124 3.08 -8.73 -17.98
CA ARG A 124 2.41 -7.45 -18.26
C ARG A 124 1.67 -6.90 -17.05
N TYR A 125 1.00 -7.78 -16.30
CA TYR A 125 0.35 -7.41 -15.05
C TYR A 125 1.36 -6.88 -14.04
N LEU A 126 2.44 -7.62 -13.78
CA LEU A 126 3.48 -7.23 -12.83
C LEU A 126 4.18 -5.93 -13.24
N ALA A 127 4.46 -5.73 -14.53
CA ALA A 127 5.00 -4.46 -15.03
C ALA A 127 4.06 -3.27 -14.77
N THR A 128 2.75 -3.47 -14.94
CA THR A 128 1.74 -2.43 -14.63
C THR A 128 1.68 -2.16 -13.13
N LEU A 129 1.75 -3.21 -12.30
CA LEU A 129 1.78 -3.09 -10.85
C LEU A 129 3.04 -2.36 -10.38
N SER A 130 4.20 -2.67 -10.94
CA SER A 130 5.48 -2.00 -10.68
C SER A 130 5.41 -0.50 -10.99
N LYS A 131 4.88 -0.14 -12.17
CA LYS A 131 4.64 1.27 -12.52
C LYS A 131 3.70 1.97 -11.55
N SER A 132 2.67 1.27 -11.08
CA SER A 132 1.71 1.80 -10.11
C SER A 132 2.38 2.09 -8.77
N LEU A 133 3.23 1.15 -8.32
CA LEU A 133 4.04 1.30 -7.11
C LEU A 133 4.94 2.53 -7.18
N ASP A 134 5.68 2.69 -8.27
CA ASP A 134 6.56 3.84 -8.46
C ASP A 134 5.78 5.15 -8.53
N SER A 135 4.65 5.18 -9.25
CA SER A 135 3.82 6.37 -9.36
C SER A 135 3.25 6.81 -8.01
N VAL A 136 2.79 5.84 -7.19
CA VAL A 136 2.29 6.12 -5.83
C VAL A 136 3.43 6.55 -4.92
N LYS A 137 4.59 5.90 -4.98
CA LYS A 137 5.78 6.28 -4.21
C LYS A 137 6.19 7.72 -4.50
N ASP A 138 6.38 8.05 -5.78
CA ASP A 138 6.81 9.36 -6.22
C ASP A 138 5.77 10.44 -5.88
N TRP A 139 4.48 10.12 -5.95
CA TRP A 139 3.43 11.01 -5.47
C TRP A 139 3.44 11.18 -3.94
N PHE A 140 3.62 10.09 -3.19
CA PHE A 140 3.45 10.08 -1.74
C PHE A 140 4.57 10.78 -0.99
N ILE A 141 5.82 10.69 -1.47
CA ILE A 141 6.97 11.39 -0.86
C ILE A 141 6.83 12.92 -0.85
N HIS A 142 5.94 13.46 -1.71
CA HIS A 142 5.63 14.89 -1.76
C HIS A 142 4.40 15.27 -0.92
N GLN A 143 3.74 14.30 -0.26
CA GLN A 143 2.62 14.61 0.62
C GLN A 143 3.15 15.02 1.99
N SER A 144 2.61 16.13 2.51
CA SER A 144 2.97 16.61 3.84
C SER A 144 2.13 15.91 4.92
N PRO A 145 2.69 15.72 6.11
CA PRO A 145 1.97 15.30 7.31
C PRO A 145 0.71 16.15 7.57
N SER A 146 0.84 17.48 7.50
CA SER A 146 -0.25 18.44 7.74
C SER A 146 -1.42 18.30 6.77
N LYS A 147 -1.14 18.02 5.49
CA LYS A 147 -2.17 17.82 4.48
C LYS A 147 -2.97 16.56 4.78
N LEU A 148 -2.30 15.45 5.10
CA LEU A 148 -2.96 14.20 5.39
C LEU A 148 -3.74 14.26 6.71
N ALA A 149 -3.20 14.93 7.74
CA ALA A 149 -3.93 15.22 8.98
C ALA A 149 -5.23 16.01 8.72
N THR A 150 -5.16 17.06 7.90
CA THR A 150 -6.34 17.85 7.52
C THR A 150 -7.38 17.00 6.79
N GLN A 151 -6.95 16.11 5.89
CA GLN A 151 -7.87 15.20 5.20
C GLN A 151 -8.50 14.17 6.15
N ILE A 152 -7.76 13.64 7.13
CA ILE A 152 -8.30 12.73 8.14
C ILE A 152 -9.32 13.45 9.03
N LEU A 153 -9.03 14.68 9.47
CA LEU A 153 -9.99 15.49 10.23
C LEU A 153 -11.27 15.80 9.45
N SER A 154 -11.15 16.03 8.14
CA SER A 154 -12.29 16.43 7.28
C SER A 154 -13.13 15.25 6.80
N ASN A 155 -12.48 14.13 6.48
CA ASN A 155 -13.12 12.97 5.82
C ASN A 155 -13.14 11.71 6.69
N GLY A 156 -12.59 11.76 7.90
CA GLY A 156 -12.57 10.67 8.86
C GLY A 156 -13.91 10.45 9.56
N THR A 157 -13.98 9.36 10.29
CA THR A 157 -15.16 8.96 11.08
C THR A 157 -14.95 9.13 12.58
N GLY A 158 -13.79 9.62 13.01
CA GLY A 158 -13.39 9.70 14.41
C GLY A 158 -13.04 8.34 15.00
N ALA A 159 -12.62 7.38 14.16
CA ALA A 159 -12.21 6.05 14.61
C ALA A 159 -11.00 6.15 15.55
N TRP A 160 -10.84 5.17 16.44
CA TRP A 160 -9.74 5.16 17.41
C TRP A 160 -8.36 5.31 16.75
N ILE A 161 -8.10 4.57 15.67
CA ILE A 161 -6.83 4.65 14.94
C ILE A 161 -6.63 6.02 14.24
N GLU A 162 -7.71 6.66 13.79
CA GLU A 162 -7.64 8.01 13.21
C GLU A 162 -7.20 9.03 14.27
N LYS A 163 -7.70 8.92 15.51
CA LYS A 163 -7.29 9.78 16.62
C LYS A 163 -5.80 9.65 16.93
N ILE A 164 -5.30 8.41 16.98
CA ILE A 164 -3.87 8.14 17.16
C ILE A 164 -3.03 8.80 16.06
N TRP A 165 -3.44 8.67 14.80
CA TRP A 165 -2.72 9.31 13.71
C TRP A 165 -2.72 10.83 13.82
N ILE A 166 -3.85 11.44 14.20
CA ILE A 166 -3.93 12.89 14.42
C ILE A 166 -2.98 13.34 15.53
N GLU A 167 -2.94 12.63 16.67
CA GLU A 167 -1.99 12.93 17.74
C GLU A 167 -0.54 12.87 17.27
N ASP A 168 -0.19 11.89 16.43
CA ASP A 168 1.17 11.75 15.89
C ASP A 168 1.49 12.87 14.90
N TYR A 169 0.52 13.28 14.09
CA TYR A 169 0.66 14.42 13.18
C TYR A 169 0.86 15.74 13.93
N GLU A 170 0.13 15.96 15.03
CA GLU A 170 0.28 17.14 15.86
C GLU A 170 1.66 17.22 16.51
N LYS A 171 2.19 16.09 16.99
CA LYS A 171 3.55 16.02 17.58
C LYS A 171 4.67 16.31 16.57
N MET A 172 4.45 16.02 15.29
CA MET A 172 5.43 16.25 14.23
C MET A 172 5.40 17.70 13.69
N ALA A 173 4.32 18.44 13.93
CA ALA A 173 4.17 19.84 13.50
C ALA A 173 4.81 20.86 14.46
N VAL A 174 5.31 20.38 15.61
CA VAL A 174 6.05 21.14 16.64
C VAL A 174 7.54 20.89 16.48
#